data_AF-A0A4Y6PU58-F1
#
_entry.id   AF-A0A4Y6PU58-F1
#
_cell.length_a   1.000
_cell.length_b   1.000
_cell.length_c   1.000
_cell.angle_alpha   90.00
_cell.angle_beta   90.00
_cell.angle_gamma   90.00
#
_symmetry.space_group_name_H-M   'P 1'
#
loop_
_entity.id
_entity.type
_entity.pdbx_description
1 polymer ?
#
loop_
_entity_poly.entity_id
_entity_poly.type
_entity_poly.pdbx_seq_one_letter_code
_entity_poly.pdbx_strand_id
1 'polypeptide(L)'
;MITLNNTVGRLITVTLASPITIDEVTAFQQELKQTIVKLGQKVVIAGDLRQLEIVPPDVGEALVGLMKSDNPHLERSGHLISNSVMSGMQVGRLLEQANSDARKAFKTPKEVSDFLGEVLSADEKAALDKFYG
;
A
#
# COMPACT_ATOMS: atom_id res chain seq x y z
N MET A 1 -5.43 -7.07 -10.72
CA MET A 1 -3.97 -7.00 -10.93
C MET A 1 -3.29 -6.37 -9.71
N ILE A 2 -2.30 -7.06 -9.15
CA ILE A 2 -1.49 -6.58 -8.04
C ILE A 2 -0.01 -6.65 -8.43
N THR A 3 0.76 -5.63 -8.10
CA THR A 3 2.22 -5.62 -8.31
C THR A 3 2.91 -5.15 -7.05
N LEU A 4 3.97 -5.86 -6.66
CA LEU A 4 4.86 -5.51 -5.57
C LEU A 4 6.28 -5.33 -6.10
N ASN A 5 6.95 -4.27 -5.66
CA ASN A 5 8.40 -4.13 -5.86
C ASN A 5 9.06 -3.65 -4.58
N ASN A 6 10.30 -4.08 -4.33
CA ASN A 6 11.19 -3.47 -3.34
C ASN A 6 12.33 -2.79 -4.10
N THR A 7 12.14 -1.52 -4.43
CA THR A 7 13.01 -0.78 -5.35
C THR A 7 14.36 -0.43 -4.72
N VAL A 8 14.36 0.02 -3.47
CA VAL A 8 15.57 0.42 -2.74
C VAL A 8 15.32 0.37 -1.24
N GLY A 9 16.34 -0.03 -0.48
CA GLY A 9 16.29 -0.07 0.98
C GLY A 9 15.08 -0.84 1.49
N ARG A 10 14.33 -0.20 2.39
CA ARG A 10 13.14 -0.77 3.03
C ARG A 10 11.82 -0.25 2.43
N LEU A 11 11.89 0.49 1.32
CA LEU A 11 10.71 0.96 0.59
C LEU A 11 10.14 -0.19 -0.27
N ILE A 12 8.88 -0.52 -0.02
CA ILE A 12 8.09 -1.41 -0.85
C ILE A 12 7.02 -0.56 -1.57
N THR A 13 6.94 -0.70 -2.88
CA THR A 13 5.90 -0.08 -3.69
C THR A 13 4.89 -1.13 -4.10
N VAL A 14 3.60 -0.81 -3.97
CA VAL A 14 2.49 -1.70 -4.27
C VAL A 14 1.51 -1.00 -5.20
N THR A 15 1.05 -1.67 -6.25
CA THR A 15 -0.04 -1.19 -7.10
C THR A 15 -1.19 -2.18 -7.07
N LEU A 16 -2.40 -1.72 -6.80
CA LEU A 16 -3.64 -2.52 -6.94
C LEU A 16 -4.54 -1.85 -7.97
N ALA A 17 -5.00 -2.65 -8.93
CA ALA A 17 -5.96 -2.21 -9.94
C ALA A 17 -7.06 -3.26 -10.13
N SER A 18 -8.28 -2.79 -10.35
CA SER A 18 -9.42 -3.63 -10.71
C SER A 18 -9.33 -4.10 -12.17
N PRO A 19 -9.88 -5.28 -12.51
CA PRO A 19 -10.45 -6.27 -11.60
C PRO A 19 -9.38 -6.94 -10.75
N ILE A 20 -9.74 -7.24 -9.51
CA ILE A 20 -8.87 -7.91 -8.52
C ILE A 20 -9.55 -9.19 -8.04
N THR A 21 -8.80 -10.26 -7.86
CA THR A 21 -9.32 -11.55 -7.40
C THR A 21 -8.72 -11.97 -6.07
N ILE A 22 -9.38 -12.91 -5.38
CA ILE A 22 -8.88 -13.47 -4.13
C ILE A 22 -7.55 -14.22 -4.31
N ASP A 23 -7.35 -14.87 -5.45
CA ASP A 23 -6.11 -15.57 -5.77
C ASP A 23 -4.94 -14.59 -5.93
N GLU A 24 -5.18 -13.43 -6.56
CA GLU A 24 -4.18 -12.37 -6.65
C GLU A 24 -3.82 -11.83 -5.26
N VAL A 25 -4.81 -11.62 -4.38
CA VAL A 25 -4.55 -11.18 -2.99
C VAL A 25 -3.73 -12.22 -2.22
N THR A 26 -4.05 -13.50 -2.40
CA THR A 26 -3.33 -14.61 -1.74
C THR A 26 -1.88 -14.68 -2.21
N ALA A 27 -1.64 -14.56 -3.52
CA ALA A 27 -0.30 -14.53 -4.08
C ALA A 27 0.50 -13.31 -3.59
N PHE A 28 -0.13 -12.13 -3.60
CA PHE A 28 0.46 -10.90 -3.10
C PHE A 28 0.82 -10.98 -1.61
N GLN A 29 -0.05 -11.56 -0.78
CA GLN A 29 0.25 -11.77 0.64
C GLN A 29 1.52 -12.59 0.85
N GLN A 30 1.70 -13.66 0.07
CA GLN A 30 2.89 -14.50 0.15
C GLN A 30 4.15 -13.74 -0.26
N GLU A 31 4.09 -12.99 -1.37
CA GLU A 31 5.20 -12.18 -1.88
C GLU A 31 5.58 -11.06 -0.90
N LEU A 32 4.59 -10.36 -0.34
CA LEU A 32 4.82 -9.30 0.64
C LEU A 32 5.47 -9.85 1.91
N LYS A 33 4.97 -10.98 2.43
CA LYS A 33 5.56 -11.65 3.60
C LYS A 33 7.01 -12.05 3.34
N GLN A 34 7.30 -12.63 2.17
CA GLN A 34 8.67 -13.00 1.80
C GLN A 34 9.59 -11.77 1.72
N THR A 35 9.09 -10.66 1.16
CA THR A 35 9.83 -9.41 1.05
C THR A 35 10.13 -8.81 2.43
N ILE A 36 9.14 -8.75 3.33
CA ILE A 36 9.31 -8.27 4.71
C ILE A 36 10.35 -9.12 5.46
N VAL A 37 10.24 -10.45 5.37
CA VAL A 37 11.19 -11.37 6.01
C VAL A 37 12.61 -11.16 5.47
N LYS A 38 12.77 -11.04 4.14
CA LYS A 38 14.07 -10.80 3.49
C LYS A 38 14.72 -9.50 3.97
N LEU A 39 13.93 -8.44 4.17
CA LEU A 39 14.44 -7.14 4.62
C LEU A 39 14.85 -7.14 6.10
N GLY A 40 14.28 -8.02 6.93
CA GLY A 40 14.68 -8.23 8.33
C GLY A 40 14.47 -7.03 9.25
N GLN A 41 13.69 -6.03 8.82
CA GLN A 41 13.45 -4.78 9.53
C GLN A 41 12.04 -4.25 9.23
N LYS A 42 11.62 -3.19 9.93
CA LYS A 42 10.35 -2.52 9.61
C LYS A 42 10.41 -1.87 8.22
N VAL A 43 9.33 -2.01 7.48
CA VAL A 43 9.22 -1.54 6.08
C VAL A 43 8.40 -0.25 5.98
N VAL A 44 8.65 0.50 4.91
CA VAL A 44 7.80 1.61 4.49
C VAL A 44 7.07 1.20 3.21
N ILE A 45 5.75 1.32 3.17
CA ILE A 45 4.94 0.91 2.01
C ILE A 45 4.34 2.13 1.32
N ALA A 46 4.56 2.26 0.01
CA ALA A 46 3.89 3.21 -0.86
C ALA A 46 2.90 2.47 -1.76
N GLY A 47 1.62 2.79 -1.68
CA GLY A 47 0.57 2.13 -2.47
C GLY A 47 -0.05 3.05 -3.51
N ASP A 48 -0.16 2.60 -4.76
CA ASP A 48 -1.04 3.21 -5.76
C ASP A 48 -2.33 2.39 -5.90
N LEU A 49 -3.43 2.97 -5.43
CA LEU A 49 -4.77 2.39 -5.43
C LEU A 49 -5.74 3.21 -6.29
N ARG A 50 -5.23 4.10 -7.15
CA ARG A 50 -6.08 4.99 -7.98
C ARG A 50 -6.99 4.22 -8.94
N GLN A 51 -6.52 3.06 -9.40
CA GLN A 51 -7.22 2.18 -10.34
C GLN A 51 -7.99 1.05 -9.63
N LEU A 52 -8.08 1.08 -8.30
CA LEU A 52 -8.86 0.13 -7.51
C LEU A 52 -10.31 0.63 -7.41
N GLU A 53 -11.07 0.45 -8.49
CA GLU A 53 -12.42 1.00 -8.63
C GLU A 53 -13.49 0.12 -8.00
N ILE A 54 -13.33 -1.19 -8.09
CA ILE A 54 -14.27 -2.20 -7.63
C ILE A 54 -13.50 -3.22 -6.78
N VAL A 55 -13.88 -3.32 -5.50
CA VAL A 55 -13.39 -4.34 -4.58
C VAL A 55 -14.55 -5.25 -4.19
N PRO A 56 -14.57 -6.51 -4.67
CA PRO A 56 -15.52 -7.51 -4.20
C PRO A 56 -15.47 -7.66 -2.67
N PRO A 57 -16.60 -7.99 -1.99
CA PRO A 57 -16.63 -8.06 -0.53
C PRO A 57 -15.60 -9.02 0.08
N ASP A 58 -15.45 -10.21 -0.49
CA ASP A 58 -14.48 -11.24 -0.08
C ASP A 58 -13.03 -10.75 -0.24
N VAL A 59 -12.74 -10.07 -1.35
CA VAL A 59 -11.44 -9.42 -1.58
C VAL A 59 -11.20 -8.30 -0.55
N GLY A 60 -12.22 -7.52 -0.23
CA GLY A 60 -12.14 -6.44 0.77
C GLY A 60 -11.78 -6.96 2.16
N GLU A 61 -12.45 -8.03 2.61
CA GLU A 61 -12.14 -8.70 3.87
C GLU A 61 -10.72 -9.25 3.90
N ALA A 62 -10.28 -9.89 2.81
CA ALA A 62 -8.93 -10.43 2.68
C ALA A 62 -7.86 -9.31 2.72
N LEU A 63 -8.08 -8.19 2.02
CA LEU A 63 -7.19 -7.03 2.06
C LEU A 63 -7.10 -6.43 3.46
N VAL A 64 -8.22 -6.32 4.19
CA VAL A 64 -8.22 -5.85 5.59
C VAL A 64 -7.45 -6.82 6.50
N GLY A 65 -7.66 -8.12 6.33
CA GLY A 65 -6.93 -9.15 7.08
C GLY A 65 -5.42 -9.07 6.86
N LEU A 66 -4.99 -8.98 5.60
CA LEU A 66 -3.60 -8.77 5.22
C LEU A 66 -3.02 -7.50 5.85
N MET A 67 -3.73 -6.40 5.66
CA MET A 67 -3.33 -5.10 6.19
C MET A 67 -3.13 -5.10 7.70
N LYS A 68 -3.96 -5.83 8.45
CA LYS A 68 -3.80 -6.02 9.90
C LYS A 68 -2.61 -6.88 10.24
N SER A 69 -2.35 -7.96 9.49
CA SER A 69 -1.19 -8.82 9.74
C SER A 69 0.14 -8.12 9.49
N ASP A 70 0.16 -7.12 8.60
CA ASP A 70 1.37 -6.37 8.27
C ASP A 70 1.68 -5.25 9.27
N ASN A 71 0.70 -4.80 10.07
CA ASN A 71 0.84 -3.65 10.98
C ASN A 71 2.07 -3.75 11.92
N PRO A 72 2.41 -4.90 12.53
CA PRO A 72 3.59 -5.02 13.39
C PRO A 72 4.93 -4.80 12.65
N HIS A 73 4.94 -5.05 11.34
CA HIS A 73 6.12 -4.94 10.47
C HIS A 73 6.22 -3.58 9.77
N LEU A 74 5.20 -2.73 9.90
CA LEU A 74 5.14 -1.42 9.27
C LEU A 74 5.79 -0.35 10.14
N GLU A 75 6.65 0.44 9.53
CA GLU A 75 7.02 1.75 10.06
C GLU A 75 6.01 2.82 9.62
N ARG A 76 5.66 2.81 8.34
CA ARG A 76 4.70 3.76 7.75
C ARG A 76 4.15 3.23 6.42
N SER A 77 2.89 3.51 6.13
CA SER A 77 2.30 3.24 4.82
C SER A 77 1.44 4.40 4.33
N GLY A 78 1.66 4.79 3.07
CA GLY A 78 0.95 5.86 2.41
C GLY A 78 0.34 5.36 1.11
N HIS A 79 -0.98 5.51 0.98
CA HIS A 79 -1.72 4.99 -0.17
C HIS A 79 -2.35 6.16 -0.94
N LEU A 80 -1.95 6.31 -2.20
CA LEU A 80 -2.59 7.22 -3.14
C LEU A 80 -3.89 6.57 -3.62
N ILE A 81 -5.02 7.22 -3.35
CA ILE A 81 -6.35 6.71 -3.70
C ILE A 81 -7.00 7.57 -4.79
N SER A 82 -7.98 7.00 -5.48
CA SER A 82 -8.73 7.70 -6.52
C SER A 82 -9.39 8.99 -6.02
N ASN A 83 -9.49 9.99 -6.90
CA ASN A 83 -10.31 11.20 -6.68
C ASN A 83 -11.81 10.94 -6.92
N SER A 84 -12.19 9.80 -7.49
CA SER A 84 -13.59 9.35 -7.54
C SER A 84 -14.14 9.23 -6.12
N VAL A 85 -15.32 9.81 -5.87
CA VAL A 85 -15.99 9.75 -4.56
C VAL A 85 -16.26 8.31 -4.15
N MET A 86 -16.77 7.50 -5.09
CA MET A 86 -17.13 6.10 -4.84
C MET A 86 -15.89 5.25 -4.51
N SER A 87 -14.91 5.22 -5.42
CA SER A 87 -13.70 4.41 -5.24
C SER A 87 -12.87 4.91 -4.07
N GLY A 88 -12.77 6.23 -3.89
CA GLY A 88 -12.09 6.83 -2.75
C GLY A 88 -12.73 6.47 -1.41
N MET A 89 -14.06 6.45 -1.32
CA MET A 89 -14.78 6.03 -0.11
C MET A 89 -14.60 4.54 0.18
N GLN A 90 -14.69 3.70 -0.86
CA GLN A 90 -14.52 2.26 -0.71
C GLN A 90 -13.13 1.92 -0.18
N VAL A 91 -12.07 2.46 -0.81
CA VAL A 91 -10.69 2.23 -0.36
C VAL A 91 -10.44 2.86 1.00
N GLY A 92 -10.96 4.07 1.25
CA GLY A 92 -10.87 4.72 2.56
C GLY A 92 -11.38 3.85 3.69
N ARG A 93 -12.55 3.21 3.53
CA ARG A 93 -13.12 2.28 4.52
C ARG A 93 -12.22 1.07 4.77
N LEU A 94 -11.60 0.50 3.75
CA LEU A 94 -10.68 -0.64 3.93
C LEU A 94 -9.47 -0.24 4.77
N LEU A 95 -8.91 0.95 4.51
CA LEU A 95 -7.75 1.49 5.24
C LEU A 95 -8.11 1.82 6.70
N GLU A 96 -9.29 2.40 6.94
CA GLU A 96 -9.81 2.65 8.30
C GLU A 96 -10.01 1.34 9.08
N GLN A 97 -10.61 0.32 8.46
CA GLN A 97 -10.84 -0.98 9.07
C GLN A 97 -9.54 -1.72 9.44
N ALA A 98 -8.44 -1.42 8.75
CA ALA A 98 -7.13 -1.95 9.09
C ALA A 98 -6.56 -1.41 10.41
N ASN A 99 -7.16 -0.33 10.95
CA ASN A 99 -6.90 0.23 12.28
C ASN A 99 -5.41 0.42 12.61
N SER A 100 -4.75 1.31 11.86
CA SER A 100 -3.31 1.57 12.00
C SER A 100 -3.01 3.06 11.85
N ASP A 101 -2.48 3.69 12.90
CA ASP A 101 -2.05 5.10 12.88
C ASP A 101 -0.90 5.35 11.88
N ALA A 102 -0.15 4.29 11.56
CA ALA A 102 0.95 4.32 10.60
C ALA A 102 0.48 4.20 9.15
N ARG A 103 -0.80 3.93 8.89
CA ARG A 103 -1.38 3.78 7.54
C ARG A 103 -2.31 4.93 7.21
N LYS A 104 -2.03 5.64 6.12
CA LYS A 104 -2.84 6.79 5.69
C LYS A 104 -3.16 6.77 4.20
N ALA A 105 -4.32 7.32 3.86
CA ALA A 105 -4.77 7.53 2.49
C ALA A 105 -4.53 9.00 2.08
N PHE A 106 -4.19 9.22 0.82
CA PHE A 106 -3.90 10.54 0.28
C PHE A 106 -4.51 10.72 -1.11
N LYS A 107 -4.74 11.97 -1.52
CA LYS A 107 -5.33 12.30 -2.83
C LYS A 107 -4.29 12.76 -3.84
N THR A 108 -3.11 13.17 -3.38
CA THR A 108 -2.04 13.63 -4.25
C THR A 108 -0.72 12.91 -3.98
N PRO A 109 0.11 12.66 -5.02
CA PRO A 109 1.47 12.16 -4.84
C PRO A 109 2.31 12.97 -3.85
N LYS A 110 2.13 14.30 -3.87
CA LYS A 110 2.86 15.22 -2.99
C LYS A 110 2.57 14.94 -1.52
N GLU A 111 1.31 14.79 -1.14
CA GLU A 111 0.95 14.51 0.26
C GLU A 111 1.53 13.17 0.74
N VAL A 112 1.51 12.14 -0.13
CA VAL A 112 2.14 10.85 0.20
C VAL A 112 3.65 11.03 0.40
N SER A 113 4.29 11.78 -0.49
CA SER A 113 5.74 12.00 -0.48
C SER A 113 6.19 12.82 0.72
N ASP A 114 5.43 13.86 1.08
CA ASP A 114 5.67 14.65 2.28
C ASP A 114 5.56 13.75 3.53
N PHE A 115 4.50 12.93 3.62
CA PHE A 115 4.28 12.04 4.77
C PHE A 115 5.31 10.91 4.88
N LEU A 116 5.61 10.19 3.80
CA LEU A 116 6.60 9.12 3.85
C LEU A 116 8.03 9.69 3.93
N GLY A 117 8.26 10.86 3.36
CA GLY A 117 9.55 11.54 3.33
C GLY A 117 10.10 11.91 4.72
N GLU A 118 9.28 11.94 5.76
CA GLU A 118 9.77 12.12 7.13
C GLU A 118 10.62 10.93 7.63
N VAL A 119 10.41 9.73 7.08
CA VAL A 119 11.08 8.49 7.51
C VAL A 119 11.96 7.85 6.42
N LEU A 120 11.82 8.29 5.18
CA LEU A 120 12.62 7.77 4.07
C LEU A 120 14.03 8.39 4.02
N SER A 121 15.00 7.57 3.64
CA SER A 121 16.33 8.03 3.21
C SER A 121 16.26 8.79 1.88
N ALA A 122 17.35 9.45 1.48
CA ALA A 122 17.41 10.19 0.22
C ALA A 122 17.16 9.29 -1.01
N ASP A 123 17.74 8.09 -1.03
CA ASP A 123 17.57 7.14 -2.14
C ASP A 123 16.14 6.61 -2.22
N GLU A 124 15.52 6.33 -1.07
CA GLU A 124 14.13 5.91 -1.01
C GLU A 124 13.17 7.02 -1.44
N LYS A 125 13.43 8.29 -1.09
CA LYS A 125 12.65 9.43 -1.61
C LYS A 125 12.72 9.51 -3.12
N ALA A 126 13.92 9.41 -3.69
CA ALA A 126 14.09 9.43 -5.14
C ALA A 126 13.38 8.26 -5.83
N ALA A 127 13.33 7.08 -5.20
CA ALA A 127 12.56 5.95 -5.71
C ALA A 127 11.04 6.16 -5.58
N LEU A 128 10.58 6.79 -4.49
CA LEU A 128 9.18 7.15 -4.29
C LEU A 128 8.69 8.15 -5.35
N ASP A 129 9.49 9.17 -5.62
CA ASP A 129 9.16 10.19 -6.64
C ASP A 129 9.02 9.55 -8.03
N LYS A 130 9.89 8.59 -8.37
CA LYS A 130 9.80 7.82 -9.62
C LYS A 130 8.59 6.90 -9.67
N PHE A 131 8.11 6.42 -8.52
CA PHE A 131 6.95 5.53 -8.47
C PHE A 131 5.64 6.28 -8.74
N TYR A 132 5.51 7.52 -8.27
CA TYR A 132 4.29 8.31 -8.46
C TYR A 132 4.33 9.31 -9.63
N GLY A 133 5.53 9.65 -10.13
CA GLY A 133 5.74 10.53 -11.29
C GLY A 133 5.41 9.86 -12.61
#